data_AF-A0A9D6W1Y3-F1
#
_entry.id   AF-A0A9D6W1Y3-F1
#
_cell.length_a   1.000
_cell.length_b   1.000
_cell.length_c   1.000
_cell.angle_alpha   90.00
_cell.angle_beta   90.00
_cell.angle_gamma   90.00
#
_symmetry.space_group_name_H-M   'P 1'
#
loop_
_entity.id
_entity.type
_entity.pdbx_description
1 polymer ?
#
loop_
_entity_poly.entity_id
_entity_poly.type
_entity_poly.pdbx_seq_one_letter_code
_entity_poly.pdbx_strand_id
1 'polypeptide(L)'
;MRCRWTWIVMLGSAAGACAEPFDVDDDRPMTRQETCTATTCERQHQECRENTALRCDTCLASCENPTRVEDAPDCFHACVESCDSGPCYDEPCNDSCAERSFVFQPSPDADPAVLDACLRGLERDRRCGQEPAPVDCERLSHVLRTEVADAWNCRAALPCDDSTAACYSDLLPGNLGAETCAVISTTCALECDPGLRVELDRTTSWWRDDVVAALRTCLAEPVCDDLLRCLEAWHAATSGA
;
A
#
# COMPACT_ATOMS: atom_id res chain seq x y z
N MET A 1 19.50 1.30 -13.19
CA MET A 1 18.15 1.07 -13.76
C MET A 1 17.18 1.82 -12.87
N ARG A 2 16.40 2.76 -13.42
CA ARG A 2 15.44 3.57 -12.66
C ARG A 2 14.09 2.88 -12.73
N CYS A 3 13.63 2.26 -11.64
CA CYS A 3 12.27 1.72 -11.57
C CYS A 3 11.28 2.87 -11.55
N ARG A 4 10.61 3.09 -12.69
CA ARG A 4 9.42 3.93 -12.81
C ARG A 4 8.22 3.04 -12.49
N TRP A 5 7.63 3.23 -11.32
CA TRP A 5 6.39 2.58 -10.93
C TRP A 5 5.24 3.17 -11.76
N THR A 6 4.59 2.32 -12.56
CA THR A 6 3.42 2.68 -13.36
C THR A 6 2.26 1.83 -12.84
N TRP A 7 1.24 2.47 -12.26
CA TRP A 7 0.11 1.81 -11.61
C TRP A 7 -0.99 1.45 -12.62
N ILE A 8 -1.48 0.22 -12.58
CA ILE A 8 -2.70 -0.25 -13.25
C ILE A 8 -3.64 -0.77 -12.17
N VAL A 9 -4.82 -0.16 -12.04
CA VAL A 9 -5.88 -0.58 -11.09
C VAL A 9 -6.80 -1.58 -11.79
N MET A 10 -6.98 -2.76 -11.20
CA MET A 10 -8.09 -3.67 -11.55
C MET A 10 -9.11 -3.69 -10.41
N LEU A 11 -10.37 -3.40 -10.76
CA LEU A 11 -11.54 -3.48 -9.88
C LEU A 11 -12.14 -4.89 -9.93
N GLY A 12 -12.28 -5.53 -8.77
CA GLY A 12 -13.03 -6.78 -8.59
C GLY A 12 -14.16 -6.59 -7.57
N SER A 13 -15.38 -6.93 -7.98
CA SER A 13 -16.62 -6.78 -7.21
C SER A 13 -16.82 -7.95 -6.23
N ALA A 14 -17.03 -7.68 -4.94
CA ALA A 14 -17.52 -8.67 -3.98
C ALA A 14 -18.88 -8.23 -3.41
N ALA A 15 -19.84 -9.16 -3.43
CA ALA A 15 -21.23 -8.95 -3.06
C ALA A 15 -21.51 -9.36 -1.60
N GLY A 16 -22.22 -8.50 -0.88
CA GLY A 16 -23.35 -8.83 0.00
C GLY A 16 -23.11 -9.61 1.30
N ALA A 17 -23.04 -8.90 2.42
CA ALA A 17 -23.44 -9.42 3.73
C ALA A 17 -24.34 -8.38 4.44
N CYS A 18 -25.43 -8.87 5.04
CA CYS A 18 -26.39 -8.07 5.81
C CYS A 18 -25.80 -7.74 7.19
N ALA A 19 -25.70 -6.46 7.52
CA ALA A 19 -25.24 -6.00 8.84
C ALA A 19 -26.42 -5.69 9.76
N GLU A 20 -26.39 -6.24 10.98
CA GLU A 20 -27.29 -5.90 12.08
C GLU A 20 -26.95 -4.50 12.64
N PRO A 21 -27.90 -3.81 13.31
CA PRO A 21 -27.66 -2.48 13.86
C PRO A 21 -26.68 -2.54 15.03
N PHE A 22 -25.51 -1.92 14.86
CA PHE A 22 -24.46 -1.84 15.89
C PHE A 22 -24.77 -0.73 16.92
N ASP A 23 -24.59 -1.06 18.19
CA ASP A 23 -24.56 -0.13 19.33
C ASP A 23 -23.42 0.89 19.14
N VAL A 24 -23.74 2.16 19.41
CA VAL A 24 -22.87 3.33 19.19
C VAL A 24 -22.07 3.59 20.46
N ASP A 25 -21.03 2.80 20.68
CA ASP A 25 -19.89 3.10 21.56
C ASP A 25 -18.63 2.58 20.84
N ASP A 26 -18.33 3.22 19.71
CA ASP A 26 -17.46 2.66 18.68
C ASP A 26 -16.18 3.47 18.48
N ASP A 27 -15.47 3.73 19.58
CA ASP A 27 -14.06 4.18 19.62
C ASP A 27 -13.14 3.10 19.00
N ARG A 28 -13.45 2.64 17.79
CA ARG A 28 -12.65 1.62 17.10
C ARG A 28 -11.35 2.27 16.65
N PRO A 29 -10.20 1.74 17.09
CA PRO A 29 -8.92 2.16 16.55
C PRO A 29 -8.86 1.83 15.07
N MET A 30 -7.99 2.51 14.32
CA MET A 30 -7.63 2.11 12.95
C MET A 30 -7.36 0.61 12.90
N THR A 31 -8.13 -0.12 12.09
CA THR A 31 -8.06 -1.58 12.05
C THR A 31 -7.30 -2.05 10.82
N ARG A 32 -6.42 -3.04 11.02
CA ARG A 32 -5.76 -3.79 9.95
C ARG A 32 -6.57 -5.03 9.65
N GLN A 33 -6.98 -5.18 8.39
CA GLN A 33 -7.58 -6.41 7.87
C GLN A 33 -6.59 -7.08 6.92
N GLU A 34 -6.43 -8.39 7.11
CA GLU A 34 -5.55 -9.23 6.31
C GLU A 34 -6.41 -10.18 5.46
N THR A 35 -6.10 -10.30 4.18
CA THR A 35 -6.79 -11.22 3.27
C THR A 35 -5.77 -11.99 2.45
N CYS A 36 -6.05 -13.26 2.17
CA CYS A 36 -5.20 -14.05 1.31
C CYS A 36 -5.56 -13.80 -0.16
N THR A 37 -4.59 -13.35 -0.97
CA THR A 37 -4.79 -13.11 -2.41
C THR A 37 -4.35 -14.29 -3.26
N ALA A 38 -3.41 -15.10 -2.76
CA ALA A 38 -2.99 -16.34 -3.39
C ALA A 38 -2.53 -17.35 -2.35
N THR A 39 -2.98 -18.59 -2.50
CA THR A 39 -2.49 -19.73 -1.74
C THR A 39 -1.17 -20.25 -2.33
N THR A 40 -0.42 -21.02 -1.54
CA THR A 40 0.79 -21.71 -2.03
C THR A 40 0.48 -22.60 -3.23
N CYS A 41 -0.68 -23.25 -3.22
CA CYS A 41 -1.13 -24.07 -4.33
C CYS A 41 -1.34 -23.27 -5.61
N GLU A 42 -2.09 -22.17 -5.54
CA GLU A 42 -2.36 -21.30 -6.69
C GLU A 42 -1.06 -20.76 -7.29
N ARG A 43 -0.11 -20.35 -6.44
CA ARG A 43 1.22 -19.89 -6.88
C ARG A 43 2.01 -21.01 -7.56
N GLN A 44 2.06 -22.21 -6.99
CA GLN A 44 2.75 -23.36 -7.59
C GLN A 44 2.16 -23.74 -8.96
N HIS A 45 0.83 -23.75 -9.06
CA HIS A 45 0.15 -23.99 -10.32
C HIS A 45 0.42 -22.88 -11.35
N GLN A 46 0.49 -21.63 -10.93
CA GLN A 46 0.88 -20.52 -11.82
C GLN A 46 2.33 -20.66 -12.30
N GLU A 47 3.29 -20.87 -11.40
CA GLU A 47 4.70 -21.07 -11.74
C GLU A 47 4.90 -22.28 -12.66
N CYS A 48 4.18 -23.38 -12.43
CA CYS A 48 4.23 -24.55 -13.30
C CYS A 48 3.73 -24.23 -14.72
N ARG A 49 2.63 -23.48 -14.85
CA ARG A 49 2.09 -23.04 -16.14
C ARG A 49 3.08 -22.12 -16.87
N GLU A 50 3.66 -21.14 -16.19
CA GLU A 50 4.63 -20.21 -16.77
C GLU A 50 5.91 -20.94 -17.25
N ASN A 51 6.42 -21.86 -16.44
CA ASN A 51 7.59 -22.67 -16.81
C ASN A 51 7.30 -23.61 -17.98
N THR A 52 6.09 -24.19 -18.04
CA THR A 52 5.66 -25.05 -19.14
C THR A 52 5.55 -24.25 -20.43
N ALA A 53 4.96 -23.05 -20.38
CA ALA A 53 4.89 -22.13 -21.51
C ALA A 53 6.30 -21.75 -22.01
N LEU A 54 7.23 -21.38 -21.12
CA LEU A 54 8.60 -21.04 -21.49
C LEU A 54 9.35 -22.21 -22.15
N ARG A 55 9.17 -23.43 -21.61
CA ARG A 55 9.75 -24.65 -22.22
C ARG A 55 9.17 -24.90 -23.60
N CYS A 56 7.87 -24.69 -23.78
CA CYS A 56 7.19 -24.83 -25.06
C CYS A 56 7.75 -23.86 -26.11
N ASP A 57 7.82 -22.57 -25.77
CA ASP A 57 8.33 -21.53 -26.65
C ASP A 57 9.78 -21.81 -27.07
N THR A 58 10.60 -22.26 -26.12
CA THR A 58 12.01 -22.62 -26.38
C THR A 58 12.13 -23.83 -27.31
N CYS A 59 11.25 -24.82 -27.16
CA CYS A 59 11.20 -26.02 -28.00
C CYS A 59 10.82 -25.65 -29.44
N LEU A 60 9.75 -24.89 -29.61
CA LEU A 60 9.26 -24.44 -30.92
C LEU A 60 10.30 -23.58 -31.64
N ALA A 61 10.91 -22.61 -30.95
CA ALA A 61 11.98 -21.78 -31.51
C ALA A 61 13.19 -22.60 -31.97
N SER A 62 13.48 -23.72 -31.31
CA SER A 62 14.56 -24.64 -31.71
C SER A 62 14.22 -25.43 -32.97
N CYS A 63 12.94 -25.77 -33.20
CA CYS A 63 12.45 -26.42 -34.42
C CYS A 63 12.42 -25.47 -35.63
N GLU A 64 12.27 -24.17 -35.41
CA GLU A 64 12.29 -23.15 -36.46
C GLU A 64 13.69 -22.85 -37.03
N ASN A 65 14.76 -23.40 -36.44
CA ASN A 65 16.12 -23.14 -36.89
C ASN A 65 16.39 -23.79 -38.27
N PRO A 66 16.60 -22.99 -39.34
CA PRO A 66 16.65 -23.48 -40.72
C PRO A 66 17.88 -24.35 -41.04
N THR A 67 18.83 -24.46 -40.13
CA THR A 67 20.05 -25.29 -40.29
C THR A 67 19.83 -26.78 -40.02
N ARG A 68 18.63 -27.22 -39.61
CA ARG A 68 18.31 -28.61 -39.23
C ARG A 68 17.20 -29.28 -40.07
N VAL A 69 16.79 -28.67 -41.18
CA VAL A 69 15.54 -29.00 -41.89
C VAL A 69 15.74 -30.12 -42.93
N GLU A 70 15.94 -31.35 -42.47
CA GLU A 70 15.52 -32.54 -43.26
C GLU A 70 14.40 -33.34 -42.53
N ASP A 71 14.22 -33.19 -41.20
CA ASP A 71 13.22 -33.93 -40.38
C ASP A 71 12.25 -33.01 -39.58
N ALA A 72 11.98 -31.80 -40.06
CA ALA A 72 11.24 -30.76 -39.31
C ALA A 72 9.80 -31.10 -38.82
N PRO A 73 8.97 -31.93 -39.50
CA PRO A 73 7.60 -32.20 -39.06
C PRO A 73 7.51 -32.90 -37.69
N ASP A 74 8.46 -33.80 -37.39
CA ASP A 74 8.46 -34.58 -36.15
C ASP A 74 8.90 -33.74 -34.94
N CYS A 75 9.72 -32.70 -35.17
CA CYS A 75 10.15 -31.77 -34.14
C CYS A 75 8.98 -30.96 -33.57
N PHE A 76 8.16 -30.38 -34.45
CA PHE A 76 6.99 -29.60 -34.04
C PHE A 76 5.97 -30.46 -33.29
N HIS A 77 5.71 -31.67 -33.78
CA HIS A 77 4.76 -32.58 -33.12
C HIS A 77 5.23 -32.97 -31.72
N ALA A 78 6.50 -33.34 -31.56
CA ALA A 78 7.08 -33.69 -30.26
C ALA A 78 7.11 -32.51 -29.26
N CYS A 79 7.34 -31.28 -29.75
CA CYS A 79 7.24 -30.09 -28.91
C CYS A 79 5.80 -29.88 -28.44
N VAL A 80 4.82 -29.90 -29.36
CA VAL A 80 3.40 -29.67 -29.03
C VAL A 80 2.87 -30.70 -28.03
N GLU A 81 3.19 -31.98 -28.20
CA GLU A 81 2.82 -33.03 -27.23
C GLU A 81 3.44 -32.79 -25.85
N SER A 82 4.67 -32.29 -25.79
CA SER A 82 5.33 -31.94 -24.52
C SER A 82 4.79 -30.65 -23.89
N CYS A 83 4.12 -29.79 -24.66
CA CYS A 83 3.51 -28.56 -24.19
C CYS A 83 2.13 -28.79 -23.55
N ASP A 84 1.51 -29.95 -23.76
CA ASP A 84 0.16 -30.25 -23.30
C ASP A 84 0.16 -30.69 -21.81
N SER A 85 0.37 -29.69 -20.94
CA SER A 85 -0.08 -29.48 -19.54
C SER A 85 -0.28 -30.63 -18.51
N GLY A 86 0.18 -31.85 -18.78
CA GLY A 86 -0.15 -33.05 -17.99
C GLY A 86 0.18 -33.11 -16.49
N PRO A 87 1.14 -32.38 -15.89
CA PRO A 87 1.47 -32.59 -14.47
C PRO A 87 1.22 -31.41 -13.52
N CYS A 88 0.72 -30.26 -13.97
CA CYS A 88 0.64 -29.09 -13.07
C CYS A 88 -0.45 -29.17 -11.99
N TYR A 89 -1.43 -30.08 -12.08
CA TYR A 89 -2.62 -30.11 -11.22
C TYR A 89 -2.76 -31.39 -10.36
N ASP A 90 -1.88 -32.38 -10.54
CA ASP A 90 -2.03 -33.70 -9.91
C ASP A 90 -1.23 -33.87 -8.60
N GLU A 91 -0.40 -32.89 -8.22
CA GLU A 91 0.32 -32.94 -6.95
C GLU A 91 -0.50 -32.35 -5.80
N PRO A 92 -0.64 -33.07 -4.66
CA PRO A 92 -1.29 -32.52 -3.48
C PRO A 92 -0.46 -31.35 -2.93
N CYS A 93 -1.05 -30.16 -2.96
CA CYS A 93 -0.46 -28.90 -2.52
C CYS A 93 -1.07 -28.44 -1.17
N ASN A 94 -0.39 -27.49 -0.51
CA ASN A 94 -0.85 -26.87 0.73
C ASN A 94 -1.63 -25.56 0.42
N ASP A 95 -2.81 -25.39 0.98
CA ASP A 95 -3.64 -24.17 0.82
C ASP A 95 -3.26 -23.04 1.81
N SER A 96 -2.08 -23.13 2.44
CA SER A 96 -1.55 -22.02 3.24
C SER A 96 -1.44 -20.75 2.40
N CYS A 97 -1.69 -19.60 3.01
CA CYS A 97 -1.57 -18.33 2.31
C CYS A 97 -0.11 -18.06 1.89
N ALA A 98 0.11 -17.85 0.59
CA ALA A 98 1.41 -17.49 0.04
C ALA A 98 1.54 -15.99 -0.19
N GLU A 99 0.44 -15.31 -0.49
CA GLU A 99 0.42 -13.87 -0.71
C GLU A 99 -0.74 -13.22 0.06
N ARG A 100 -0.39 -12.15 0.79
CA ARG A 100 -1.30 -11.43 1.68
C ARG A 100 -1.57 -10.03 1.14
N SER A 101 -2.84 -9.61 1.12
CA SER A 101 -3.19 -8.21 0.99
C SER A 101 -3.60 -7.64 2.33
N PHE A 102 -3.34 -6.34 2.51
CA PHE A 102 -3.71 -5.60 3.70
C PHE A 102 -4.69 -4.50 3.31
N VAL A 103 -5.71 -4.30 4.15
CA VAL A 103 -6.62 -3.17 4.06
C VAL A 103 -6.65 -2.50 5.42
N PHE A 104 -6.52 -1.18 5.42
CA PHE A 104 -6.66 -0.39 6.63
C PHE A 104 -7.93 0.44 6.56
N GLN A 105 -8.71 0.38 7.64
CA GLN A 105 -9.88 1.23 7.82
C GLN A 105 -9.54 2.26 8.90
N PRO A 106 -9.49 3.56 8.56
CA PRO A 106 -9.36 4.61 9.56
C PRO A 106 -10.46 4.51 10.63
N SER A 107 -10.22 5.10 11.80
CA SER A 107 -11.24 5.18 12.85
C SER A 107 -12.53 5.78 12.25
N PRO A 108 -13.72 5.21 12.51
CA PRO A 108 -14.97 5.74 11.98
C PRO A 108 -15.26 7.15 12.54
N ASP A 109 -14.68 7.48 13.70
CA ASP A 109 -14.87 8.75 14.37
C ASP A 109 -13.90 9.80 13.84
N ALA A 110 -14.42 10.61 12.92
CA ALA A 110 -13.83 11.88 12.53
C ALA A 110 -13.75 12.83 13.73
N ASP A 111 -12.62 13.50 13.91
CA ASP A 111 -12.51 14.60 14.86
C ASP A 111 -13.11 15.89 14.25
N PRO A 112 -14.28 16.36 14.73
CA PRO A 112 -14.92 17.54 14.15
C PRO A 112 -14.09 18.82 14.34
N ALA A 113 -13.25 18.91 15.38
CA ALA A 113 -12.40 20.07 15.60
C ALA A 113 -11.28 20.14 14.57
N VAL A 114 -10.69 18.99 14.21
CA VAL A 114 -9.69 18.89 13.15
C VAL A 114 -10.29 19.22 11.79
N LEU A 115 -11.45 18.64 11.46
CA LEU A 115 -12.17 18.89 10.20
C LEU A 115 -12.44 20.39 10.02
N ASP A 116 -13.07 20.99 11.02
CA ASP A 116 -13.43 22.41 11.01
C ASP A 116 -12.20 23.33 10.91
N ALA A 117 -11.13 23.03 11.65
CA ALA A 117 -9.90 23.81 11.61
C ALA A 117 -9.19 23.70 10.25
N CYS A 118 -9.13 22.49 9.68
CA CYS A 118 -8.59 22.24 8.35
C CYS A 118 -9.33 23.06 7.29
N LEU A 119 -10.67 23.01 7.29
CA LEU A 119 -11.50 23.76 6.35
C LEU A 119 -11.27 25.28 6.47
N ARG A 120 -11.15 25.81 7.69
CA ARG A 120 -10.80 27.24 7.92
C ARG A 120 -9.42 27.59 7.38
N GLY A 121 -8.43 26.70 7.55
CA GLY A 121 -7.08 26.87 7.01
C GLY A 121 -7.06 26.94 5.49
N LEU A 122 -7.76 26.02 4.82
CA LEU A 122 -7.90 26.02 3.36
C LEU A 122 -8.62 27.27 2.85
N GLU A 123 -9.63 27.74 3.57
CA GLU A 123 -10.35 28.97 3.22
C GLU A 123 -9.45 30.22 3.32
N ARG A 124 -8.56 30.26 4.32
CA ARG A 124 -7.54 31.31 4.41
C ARG A 124 -6.60 31.26 3.20
N ASP A 125 -6.13 30.09 2.80
CA ASP A 125 -5.23 29.96 1.64
C ASP A 125 -5.88 30.46 0.36
N ARG A 126 -7.15 30.07 0.10
CA ARG A 126 -7.93 30.58 -1.04
C ARG A 126 -8.05 32.10 -1.02
N ARG A 127 -8.38 32.68 0.14
CA ARG A 127 -8.51 34.13 0.29
C ARG A 127 -7.20 34.86 0.04
N CYS A 128 -6.08 34.25 0.41
CA CYS A 128 -4.74 34.78 0.19
C CYS A 128 -4.19 34.52 -1.22
N GLY A 129 -4.99 33.96 -2.12
CA GLY A 129 -4.57 33.65 -3.49
C GLY A 129 -3.52 32.53 -3.57
N GLN A 130 -3.37 31.74 -2.50
CA GLN A 130 -2.52 30.56 -2.48
C GLN A 130 -3.33 29.41 -3.04
N GLU A 131 -2.77 28.65 -3.99
CA GLU A 131 -3.39 27.42 -4.45
C GLU A 131 -3.40 26.44 -3.28
N PRO A 132 -4.58 26.09 -2.74
CA PRO A 132 -4.65 25.16 -1.62
C PRO A 132 -4.07 23.83 -2.10
N ALA A 133 -3.20 23.24 -1.29
CA ALA A 133 -2.77 21.87 -1.53
C ALA A 133 -4.01 20.96 -1.62
N PRO A 134 -3.97 19.86 -2.40
CA PRO A 134 -5.05 18.89 -2.45
C PRO A 134 -5.13 18.18 -1.09
N VAL A 135 -5.83 18.80 -0.14
CA VAL A 135 -5.99 18.33 1.23
C VAL A 135 -7.42 17.83 1.41
N ASP A 136 -7.55 16.55 1.76
CA ASP A 136 -8.80 15.90 2.12
C ASP A 136 -9.05 16.08 3.63
N CYS A 137 -9.69 17.20 4.02
CA CYS A 137 -9.92 17.52 5.43
C CYS A 137 -10.77 16.48 6.15
N GLU A 138 -11.71 15.83 5.46
CA GLU A 138 -12.53 14.76 6.02
C GLU A 138 -11.62 13.61 6.43
N ARG A 139 -10.79 13.11 5.51
CA ARG A 139 -9.84 12.05 5.81
C ARG A 139 -8.85 12.42 6.91
N LEU A 140 -8.29 13.64 6.86
CA LEU A 140 -7.39 14.12 7.90
C LEU A 140 -8.03 14.08 9.29
N SER A 141 -9.33 14.37 9.39
CA SER A 141 -10.05 14.31 10.67
C SER A 141 -10.13 12.89 11.27
N HIS A 142 -10.00 11.85 10.45
CA HIS A 142 -9.96 10.46 10.93
C HIS A 142 -8.56 10.01 11.38
N VAL A 143 -7.49 10.69 10.93
CA VAL A 143 -6.10 10.22 11.14
C VAL A 143 -5.25 11.13 12.01
N LEU A 144 -5.62 12.40 12.15
CA LEU A 144 -4.89 13.38 12.94
C LEU A 144 -5.40 13.46 14.38
N ARG A 145 -4.51 13.78 15.31
CA ARG A 145 -4.88 14.08 16.71
C ARG A 145 -5.64 15.39 16.79
N THR A 146 -6.49 15.51 17.81
CA THR A 146 -7.24 16.74 18.11
C THR A 146 -6.35 17.97 18.24
N GLU A 147 -5.16 17.84 18.83
CA GLU A 147 -4.22 18.94 19.04
C GLU A 147 -3.73 19.57 17.72
N VAL A 148 -3.81 18.84 16.60
CA VAL A 148 -3.48 19.39 15.28
C VAL A 148 -4.48 20.46 14.83
N ALA A 149 -5.68 20.49 15.41
CA ALA A 149 -6.65 21.56 15.19
C ALA A 149 -6.08 22.93 15.59
N ASP A 150 -5.23 23.01 16.63
CA ASP A 150 -4.61 24.27 17.06
C ASP A 150 -3.63 24.82 16.01
N ALA A 151 -2.85 23.95 15.37
CA ALA A 151 -1.95 24.34 14.28
C ALA A 151 -2.73 24.87 13.07
N TRP A 152 -3.84 24.22 12.71
CA TRP A 152 -4.74 24.68 11.65
C TRP A 152 -5.44 26.00 12.00
N ASN A 153 -5.89 26.15 13.25
CA ASN A 153 -6.50 27.39 13.74
C ASN A 153 -5.50 28.55 13.73
N CYS A 154 -4.26 28.32 14.16
CA CYS A 154 -3.17 29.28 14.04
C CYS A 154 -3.00 29.71 12.58
N ARG A 155 -2.87 28.75 11.65
CA ARG A 155 -2.73 29.05 10.22
C ARG A 155 -3.89 29.89 9.67
N ALA A 156 -5.12 29.54 10.04
CA ALA A 156 -6.32 30.24 9.60
C ALA A 156 -6.39 31.69 10.12
N ALA A 157 -5.79 31.97 11.28
CA ALA A 157 -5.78 33.29 11.90
C ALA A 157 -4.67 34.21 11.38
N LEU A 158 -3.64 33.66 10.72
CA LEU A 158 -2.52 34.45 10.22
C LEU A 158 -2.90 35.34 9.01
N PRO A 159 -2.40 36.58 8.93
CA PRO A 159 -2.39 37.39 7.72
C PRO A 159 -1.81 36.65 6.50
N CYS A 160 -2.13 37.13 5.29
CA CYS A 160 -1.69 36.47 4.05
C CYS A 160 -0.17 36.44 3.87
N ASP A 161 0.53 37.46 4.36
CA ASP A 161 1.97 37.65 4.19
C ASP A 161 2.78 36.98 5.31
N ASP A 162 2.12 36.47 6.35
CA ASP A 162 2.77 35.84 7.49
C ASP A 162 3.12 34.38 7.21
N SER A 163 4.25 33.93 7.77
CA SER A 163 4.71 32.55 7.64
C SER A 163 3.89 31.60 8.51
N THR A 164 3.39 30.53 7.90
CA THR A 164 2.68 29.46 8.63
C THR A 164 3.62 28.55 9.41
N ALA A 165 4.93 28.64 9.22
CA ALA A 165 5.91 27.77 9.88
C ALA A 165 5.84 27.82 11.41
N ALA A 166 5.51 29.00 11.97
CA ALA A 166 5.36 29.17 13.41
C ALA A 166 4.16 28.39 13.98
N CYS A 167 3.13 28.11 13.19
CA CYS A 167 1.96 27.34 13.65
C CYS A 167 2.26 25.86 13.88
N TYR A 168 3.42 25.37 13.40
CA TYR A 168 3.82 23.99 13.50
C TYR A 168 5.06 23.81 14.39
N SER A 169 5.53 24.86 15.08
CA SER A 169 6.79 24.81 15.85
C SER A 169 6.73 23.90 17.07
N ASP A 170 5.53 23.75 17.64
CA ASP A 170 5.31 22.94 18.84
C ASP A 170 5.14 21.45 18.51
N LEU A 171 5.02 21.13 17.22
CA LEU A 171 4.97 19.77 16.72
C LEU A 171 6.40 19.24 16.62
N LEU A 172 6.84 18.57 17.68
CA LEU A 172 8.16 17.98 17.73
C LEU A 172 8.26 16.81 16.73
N PRO A 173 9.37 16.68 15.98
CA PRO A 173 9.59 15.53 15.14
C PRO A 173 9.70 14.26 16.00
N GLY A 174 9.08 13.20 15.51
CA GLY A 174 9.19 11.85 16.06
C GLY A 174 10.41 11.09 15.53
N ASN A 175 10.41 9.78 15.77
CA ASN A 175 11.44 8.85 15.30
C ASN A 175 10.86 7.71 14.43
N LEU A 176 9.60 7.82 14.01
CA LEU A 176 8.90 6.77 13.29
C LEU A 176 9.45 6.54 11.88
N GLY A 177 9.95 7.58 11.23
CA GLY A 177 10.66 7.48 9.97
C GLY A 177 11.99 6.77 10.14
N ALA A 178 12.75 7.09 11.18
CA ALA A 178 13.97 6.35 11.51
C ALA A 178 13.68 4.87 11.84
N GLU A 179 12.64 4.59 12.62
CA GLU A 179 12.13 3.25 12.94
C GLU A 179 11.77 2.47 11.66
N THR A 180 10.92 3.06 10.81
CA THR A 180 10.47 2.47 9.55
C THR A 180 11.64 2.16 8.62
N CYS A 181 12.56 3.11 8.45
CA CYS A 181 13.73 2.91 7.61
C CYS A 181 14.68 1.83 8.13
N ALA A 182 14.85 1.73 9.45
CA ALA A 182 15.65 0.67 10.05
C ALA A 182 15.06 -0.70 9.73
N VAL A 183 13.75 -0.86 9.89
CA VAL A 183 13.05 -2.12 9.60
C VAL A 183 13.10 -2.46 8.11
N ILE A 184 12.84 -1.51 7.21
CA ILE A 184 12.96 -1.74 5.75
C ILE A 184 14.38 -2.21 5.42
N SER A 185 15.40 -1.56 5.98
CA SER A 185 16.79 -1.94 5.73
C SER A 185 17.11 -3.35 6.24
N THR A 186 16.63 -3.74 7.42
CA THR A 186 16.92 -5.07 7.97
C THR A 186 16.11 -6.18 7.33
N THR A 187 14.82 -5.97 7.09
CA THR A 187 13.90 -7.00 6.57
C THR A 187 14.00 -7.16 5.06
N CYS A 188 14.25 -6.07 4.33
CA CYS A 188 14.29 -6.07 2.87
C CYS A 188 15.69 -5.95 2.26
N ALA A 189 16.72 -5.64 3.07
CA ALA A 189 18.05 -5.29 2.55
C ALA A 189 18.03 -4.14 1.51
N LEU A 190 17.07 -3.22 1.66
CA LEU A 190 16.90 -2.04 0.80
C LEU A 190 17.39 -0.78 1.50
N GLU A 191 17.90 0.18 0.72
CA GLU A 191 18.09 1.54 1.24
C GLU A 191 16.72 2.23 1.38
N CYS A 192 16.50 2.83 2.55
CA CYS A 192 15.31 3.64 2.78
C CYS A 192 15.44 5.01 2.09
N ASP A 193 14.34 5.52 1.55
CA ASP A 193 14.29 6.87 1.01
C ASP A 193 14.48 7.92 2.14
N PRO A 194 15.49 8.80 2.04
CA PRO A 194 15.69 9.88 3.01
C PRO A 194 14.47 10.83 3.09
N GLY A 195 13.74 11.01 1.99
CA GLY A 195 12.51 11.81 1.96
C GLY A 195 11.42 11.21 2.84
N LEU A 196 11.11 9.93 2.63
CA LEU A 196 10.19 9.17 3.48
C LEU A 196 10.55 9.26 4.97
N ARG A 197 11.84 9.09 5.32
CA ARG A 197 12.30 9.19 6.71
C ARG A 197 11.92 10.53 7.33
N VAL A 198 12.28 11.62 6.66
CA VAL A 198 12.04 12.99 7.15
C VAL A 198 10.55 13.28 7.24
N GLU A 199 9.78 12.84 6.25
CA GLU A 199 8.34 13.10 6.22
C GLU A 199 7.61 12.36 7.35
N LEU A 200 7.90 11.06 7.55
CA LEU A 200 7.34 10.29 8.66
C LEU A 200 7.74 10.90 10.01
N ASP A 201 9.02 11.21 10.22
CA ASP A 201 9.49 11.83 11.48
C ASP A 201 8.80 13.17 11.73
N ARG A 202 8.60 13.99 10.70
CA ARG A 202 7.93 15.29 10.81
C ARG A 202 6.44 15.18 11.14
N THR A 203 5.76 14.19 10.58
CA THR A 203 4.29 14.05 10.65
C THR A 203 3.82 13.12 11.77
N THR A 204 4.72 12.33 12.36
CA THR A 204 4.37 11.38 13.45
C THR A 204 3.60 12.02 14.59
N SER A 205 3.99 13.23 15.01
CA SER A 205 3.33 13.93 16.12
C SER A 205 1.92 14.42 15.77
N TRP A 206 1.55 14.39 14.50
CA TRP A 206 0.24 14.80 14.03
C TRP A 206 -0.74 13.65 14.02
N TRP A 207 -0.28 12.40 13.84
CA TRP A 207 -1.15 11.24 13.73
C TRP A 207 -1.66 10.74 15.07
N ARG A 208 -2.92 10.29 15.09
CA ARG A 208 -3.50 9.57 16.23
C ARG A 208 -2.65 8.36 16.61
N ASP A 209 -2.70 8.00 17.88
CA ASP A 209 -1.88 6.90 18.41
C ASP A 209 -2.24 5.55 17.75
N ASP A 210 -3.51 5.34 17.40
CA ASP A 210 -3.97 4.14 16.69
C ASP A 210 -3.46 4.07 15.24
N VAL A 211 -3.35 5.21 14.54
CA VAL A 211 -2.74 5.30 13.21
C VAL A 211 -1.26 4.93 13.26
N VAL A 212 -0.53 5.43 14.27
CA VAL A 212 0.88 5.08 14.51
C VAL A 212 1.01 3.61 14.90
N ALA A 213 0.13 3.09 15.75
CA ALA A 213 0.12 1.68 16.13
C ALA A 213 -0.14 0.78 14.91
N ALA A 214 -1.05 1.15 14.03
CA ALA A 214 -1.33 0.46 12.77
C ALA A 214 -0.09 0.36 11.88
N LEU A 215 0.67 1.45 11.72
CA LEU A 215 1.96 1.41 11.00
C LEU A 215 2.92 0.41 11.63
N ARG A 216 3.05 0.44 12.96
CA ARG A 216 3.94 -0.49 13.69
C ARG A 216 3.56 -1.95 13.53
N THR A 217 2.28 -2.26 13.29
CA THR A 217 1.89 -3.64 12.93
C THR A 217 2.48 -4.08 11.59
N CYS A 218 2.62 -3.18 10.62
CA CYS A 218 3.33 -3.48 9.36
C CYS A 218 4.82 -3.67 9.58
N LEU A 219 5.42 -2.88 10.48
CA LEU A 219 6.84 -3.00 10.82
C LEU A 219 7.18 -4.32 11.52
N ALA A 220 6.19 -5.05 12.02
CA ALA A 220 6.37 -6.38 12.59
C ALA A 220 6.33 -7.51 11.54
N GLU A 221 6.05 -7.21 10.26
CA GLU A 221 5.99 -8.23 9.22
C GLU A 221 7.38 -8.82 8.93
N PRO A 222 7.56 -10.15 9.03
CA PRO A 222 8.88 -10.78 8.91
C PRO A 222 9.32 -11.00 7.47
N VAL A 223 8.39 -10.90 6.51
CA VAL A 223 8.63 -11.11 5.09
C VAL A 223 8.64 -9.75 4.40
N CYS A 224 9.68 -9.45 3.64
CA CYS A 224 9.84 -8.14 3.00
C CYS A 224 8.63 -7.74 2.13
N ASP A 225 8.15 -8.64 1.26
CA ASP A 225 7.04 -8.32 0.36
C ASP A 225 5.75 -8.00 1.13
N ASP A 226 5.49 -8.73 2.23
CA ASP A 226 4.34 -8.48 3.09
C ASP A 226 4.49 -7.17 3.86
N LEU A 227 5.71 -6.85 4.34
CA LEU A 227 6.02 -5.58 4.97
C LEU A 227 5.75 -4.41 4.02
N LEU A 228 6.26 -4.46 2.79
CA LEU A 228 6.09 -3.39 1.81
C LEU A 228 4.61 -3.26 1.39
N ARG A 229 3.90 -4.37 1.14
CA ARG A 229 2.46 -4.35 0.85
C ARG A 229 1.65 -3.78 2.01
N CYS A 230 2.00 -4.10 3.25
CA CYS A 230 1.33 -3.55 4.44
C CYS A 230 1.56 -2.04 4.56
N LEU A 231 2.82 -1.58 4.42
CA LEU A 231 3.16 -0.16 4.45
C LEU A 231 2.45 0.65 3.37
N GLU A 232 2.34 0.08 2.16
CA GLU A 232 1.62 0.70 1.06
C GLU A 232 0.12 0.83 1.36
N ALA A 233 -0.52 -0.23 1.86
CA ALA A 233 -1.93 -0.20 2.24
C ALA A 233 -2.20 0.80 3.38
N TRP A 234 -1.31 0.87 4.37
CA TRP A 234 -1.38 1.86 5.44
C TRP A 234 -1.23 3.29 4.90
N HIS A 235 -0.30 3.51 3.98
CA HIS A 235 -0.09 4.80 3.36
C HIS A 235 -1.33 5.23 2.55
N ALA A 236 -1.88 4.35 1.71
CA ALA A 236 -3.08 4.63 0.92
C ALA A 236 -4.29 5.02 1.79
N ALA A 237 -4.44 4.38 2.96
CA ALA A 237 -5.50 4.71 3.91
C ALA A 237 -5.30 6.07 4.59
N THR A 238 -4.05 6.52 4.76
CA THR A 238 -3.71 7.74 5.53
C THR A 238 -3.45 8.98 4.67
N SER A 239 -2.95 8.83 3.45
CA SER A 239 -2.49 9.97 2.63
C SER A 239 -3.55 10.58 1.72
N GLY A 240 -4.58 9.83 1.31
CA GLY A 240 -5.55 10.33 0.34
C GLY A 240 -4.95 10.49 -1.04
N ALA A 241 -4.97 9.40 -1.80
CA ALA A 241 -4.42 9.26 -3.17
C ALA A 241 -4.57 10.48 -4.08
#